data_AF-A0A5W7HN07-F1
#
_entry.id   AF-A0A5W7HN07-F1
#
_cell.length_a   1.000
_cell.length_b   1.000
_cell.length_c   1.000
_cell.angle_alpha   90.00
_cell.angle_beta   90.00
_cell.angle_gamma   90.00
#
_symmetry.space_group_name_H-M   'P 1'
#
loop_
_entity.id
_entity.type
_entity.pdbx_description
1 polymer ?
#
loop_
_entity_poly.entity_id
_entity_poly.type
_entity_poly.pdbx_seq_one_letter_code
_entity_poly.pdbx_strand_id
1 'polypeptide(L)'
;METSKEKTITSPGPYIVRLLNSSLNGCEFPLLTGRTLFVVGQSDALTASGQLPDIPADSFFIPLDHGGVNFEIQVDTDTTEIILHELKEGNSESRSVQLNTPIQVGELLILIRPESEPWVPEQPEKLETSAKKNEPRFKNGIVAALAGFFILGIGTVGTLWILNSPQRQAAELDSLLGQEKE
;
A
#
# COMPACT_ATOMS: atom_id res chain seq x y z
N MET A 1 -49.38 -20.43 6.29
CA MET A 1 -48.53 -19.28 5.96
C MET A 1 -47.74 -18.98 7.21
N GLU A 2 -46.67 -19.74 7.42
CA GLU A 2 -45.84 -19.65 8.62
C GLU A 2 -44.83 -18.53 8.41
N THR A 3 -44.99 -17.46 9.19
CA THR A 3 -43.99 -16.41 9.32
C THR A 3 -42.79 -17.00 10.05
N SER A 4 -41.74 -17.35 9.30
CA SER A 4 -40.44 -17.69 9.89
C SER A 4 -39.99 -16.52 10.74
N LYS A 5 -39.98 -16.74 12.06
CA LYS A 5 -39.36 -15.82 13.00
C LYS A 5 -37.86 -15.85 12.74
N GLU A 6 -37.33 -14.71 12.32
CA GLU A 6 -35.89 -14.47 12.24
C GLU A 6 -35.29 -14.80 13.60
N LYS A 7 -34.48 -15.85 13.65
CA LYS A 7 -33.80 -16.30 14.85
C LYS A 7 -32.58 -15.39 15.01
N THR A 8 -32.74 -14.26 15.69
CA THR A 8 -31.61 -13.43 16.13
C THR A 8 -30.80 -14.24 17.14
N ILE A 9 -29.74 -14.91 16.70
CA ILE A 9 -28.84 -15.67 17.58
C ILE A 9 -27.79 -14.72 18.13
N THR A 10 -27.92 -14.30 19.38
CA THR A 10 -27.06 -13.27 20.02
C THR A 10 -25.79 -13.82 20.66
N SER A 11 -25.25 -14.95 20.18
CA SER A 11 -23.97 -15.49 20.68
C SER A 11 -22.78 -14.78 20.01
N PRO A 12 -21.68 -14.52 20.73
CA PRO A 12 -20.44 -14.04 20.09
C PRO A 12 -20.03 -15.05 19.01
N GLY A 13 -19.89 -14.57 17.78
CA GLY A 13 -19.37 -15.35 16.67
C GLY A 13 -17.85 -15.40 16.70
N PRO A 14 -17.23 -16.34 15.96
CA PRO A 14 -15.79 -16.57 16.01
C PRO A 14 -14.98 -15.56 15.16
N TYR A 15 -15.59 -14.47 14.69
CA TYR A 15 -15.01 -13.54 13.73
C TYR A 15 -15.01 -12.10 14.22
N ILE A 16 -14.02 -11.34 13.76
CA ILE A 16 -13.83 -9.93 14.08
C ILE A 16 -13.73 -9.15 12.77
N VAL A 17 -14.42 -8.01 12.70
CA VAL A 17 -14.22 -6.98 11.67
C VAL A 17 -13.18 -5.99 12.17
N ARG A 18 -12.11 -5.79 11.40
CA ARG A 18 -11.11 -4.76 11.61
C ARG A 18 -11.24 -3.68 10.55
N LEU A 19 -11.25 -2.41 10.96
CA LEU A 19 -11.21 -1.29 10.00
C LEU A 19 -9.78 -1.06 9.53
N LEU A 20 -9.59 -0.93 8.21
CA LEU A 20 -8.29 -0.69 7.59
C LEU A 20 -8.11 0.77 7.14
N ASN A 21 -9.19 1.55 7.10
CA ASN A 21 -9.18 2.99 6.86
C ASN A 21 -10.18 3.70 7.79
N SER A 22 -10.63 4.90 7.43
CA SER A 22 -11.44 5.83 8.27
C SER A 22 -10.69 6.42 9.46
N SER A 23 -11.37 7.29 10.22
CA SER A 23 -10.84 7.84 11.48
C SER A 23 -10.75 6.79 12.60
N LEU A 24 -11.46 5.67 12.45
CA LEU A 24 -11.42 4.51 13.36
C LEU A 24 -10.52 3.38 12.84
N ASN A 25 -9.51 3.71 12.02
CA ASN A 25 -8.57 2.71 11.52
C ASN A 25 -7.95 1.92 12.68
N GLY A 26 -8.04 0.59 12.57
CA GLY A 26 -7.53 -0.36 13.54
C GLY A 26 -8.48 -0.69 14.68
N CYS A 27 -9.66 -0.08 14.75
CA CYS A 27 -10.74 -0.54 15.61
C CYS A 27 -11.23 -1.92 15.15
N GLU A 28 -11.66 -2.71 16.13
CA GLU A 28 -12.10 -4.08 15.95
C GLU A 28 -13.48 -4.29 16.58
N PHE A 29 -14.37 -4.93 15.84
CA PHE A 29 -15.74 -5.17 16.23
C PHE A 29 -16.04 -6.68 16.14
N PRO A 30 -16.47 -7.32 17.24
CA PRO A 30 -16.84 -8.73 17.21
C PRO A 30 -18.11 -8.92 16.38
N LEU A 31 -18.11 -9.93 15.51
CA LEU A 31 -19.31 -10.34 14.80
C LEU A 31 -20.10 -11.30 15.68
N LEU A 32 -21.41 -11.07 15.77
CA LEU A 32 -22.32 -12.04 16.37
C LEU A 32 -22.69 -13.10 15.34
N THR A 33 -23.11 -14.26 15.82
CA THR A 33 -23.84 -15.21 14.98
C THR A 33 -25.11 -14.55 14.41
N GLY A 34 -25.53 -14.91 13.21
CA GLY A 34 -26.67 -14.26 12.55
C GLY A 34 -26.21 -13.03 11.77
N ARG A 35 -26.80 -11.85 12.03
CA ARG A 35 -26.49 -10.61 11.29
C ARG A 35 -25.95 -9.54 12.22
N THR A 36 -24.93 -8.82 11.77
CA THR A 36 -24.39 -7.65 12.45
C THR A 36 -24.47 -6.46 11.49
N LEU A 37 -25.11 -5.37 11.91
CA LEU A 37 -25.33 -4.17 11.10
C LEU A 37 -24.23 -3.14 11.34
N PHE A 38 -23.67 -2.60 10.27
CA PHE A 38 -22.73 -1.49 10.27
C PHE A 38 -23.33 -0.29 9.56
N VAL A 39 -23.53 0.79 10.32
CA VAL A 39 -24.02 2.07 9.81
C VAL A 39 -22.82 2.95 9.54
N VAL A 40 -22.62 3.34 8.28
CA VAL A 40 -21.44 4.09 7.83
C VAL A 40 -21.89 5.45 7.32
N GLY A 41 -21.43 6.51 7.96
CA GLY A 41 -21.86 7.85 7.59
C GLY A 41 -21.09 8.96 8.31
N GLN A 42 -21.51 10.19 8.08
CA GLN A 42 -20.84 11.37 8.63
C GLN A 42 -21.05 11.46 10.16
N SER A 43 -20.06 12.03 10.85
CA SER A 43 -20.07 12.11 12.33
C SER A 43 -21.22 12.97 12.88
N ASP A 44 -21.74 13.90 12.09
CA ASP A 44 -22.90 14.72 12.45
C ASP A 44 -24.19 13.89 12.58
N ALA A 45 -24.31 12.80 11.82
CA ALA A 45 -25.41 11.83 11.92
C ALA A 45 -25.46 11.13 13.29
N LEU A 46 -24.34 10.98 13.99
CA LEU A 46 -24.29 10.50 15.38
C LEU A 46 -24.75 11.56 16.39
N THR A 47 -24.32 12.80 16.18
CA THR A 47 -24.55 13.91 17.11
C THR A 47 -25.95 14.49 17.04
N ALA A 48 -26.69 14.21 15.97
CA ALA A 48 -28.14 14.40 15.90
C ALA A 48 -28.86 13.32 16.74
N SER A 49 -28.47 13.19 18.01
CA SER A 49 -28.80 12.12 18.96
C SER A 49 -30.29 12.00 19.34
N GLY A 50 -31.19 12.66 18.59
CA GLY A 50 -32.64 12.50 18.64
C GLY A 50 -33.26 11.93 17.35
N GLN A 51 -32.44 11.60 16.33
CA GLN A 51 -32.87 11.09 15.02
C GLN A 51 -32.21 9.79 14.60
N LEU A 52 -31.33 9.20 15.43
CA LEU A 52 -30.94 7.81 15.19
C LEU A 52 -32.24 7.00 15.18
N PRO A 53 -32.57 6.31 14.07
CA PRO A 53 -33.64 5.31 14.07
C PRO A 53 -33.40 4.35 15.25
N ASP A 54 -34.41 3.61 15.70
CA ASP A 54 -34.18 2.49 16.63
C ASP A 54 -33.26 1.48 15.93
N ILE A 55 -31.94 1.70 16.00
CA ILE A 55 -30.95 0.81 15.40
C ILE A 55 -30.86 -0.38 16.36
N PRO A 56 -30.92 -1.61 15.84
CA PRO A 56 -30.75 -2.80 16.65
C PRO A 56 -29.53 -2.70 17.58
N ALA A 57 -29.64 -3.25 18.80
CA ALA A 57 -28.59 -3.14 19.82
C ALA A 57 -27.26 -3.82 19.43
N ASP A 58 -27.28 -4.64 18.39
CA ASP A 58 -26.17 -5.35 17.75
C ASP A 58 -25.58 -4.59 16.54
N SER A 59 -25.82 -3.28 16.47
CA SER A 59 -25.30 -2.41 15.42
C SER A 59 -24.09 -1.60 15.85
N PHE A 60 -23.22 -1.32 14.89
CA PHE A 60 -22.06 -0.44 15.07
C PHE A 60 -22.14 0.74 14.12
N PHE A 61 -21.75 1.92 14.59
CA PHE A 61 -21.60 3.09 13.75
C PHE A 61 -20.13 3.34 13.42
N ILE A 62 -19.83 3.58 12.14
CA ILE A 62 -18.50 3.90 11.63
C ILE A 62 -18.53 5.29 10.97
N PRO A 63 -17.80 6.28 11.52
CA PRO A 63 -17.70 7.59 10.91
C PRO A 63 -16.87 7.57 9.63
N LEU A 64 -17.45 8.04 8.52
CA LEU A 64 -16.79 8.24 7.24
C LEU A 64 -17.35 9.48 6.53
N ASP A 65 -16.46 10.38 6.10
CA ASP A 65 -16.86 11.70 5.58
C ASP A 65 -17.64 11.60 4.25
N HIS A 66 -17.25 10.69 3.37
CA HIS A 66 -17.85 10.48 2.05
C HIS A 66 -17.81 9.01 1.65
N GLY A 67 -18.73 8.61 0.76
CA GLY A 67 -18.76 7.26 0.20
C GLY A 67 -19.10 6.15 1.20
N GLY A 68 -19.69 6.50 2.35
CA GLY A 68 -20.21 5.53 3.31
C GLY A 68 -21.40 4.77 2.76
N VAL A 69 -21.37 3.45 2.89
CA VAL A 69 -22.46 2.55 2.52
C VAL A 69 -22.76 1.69 3.74
N ASN A 70 -24.02 1.66 4.18
CA ASN A 70 -24.44 0.78 5.26
C ASN A 70 -24.38 -0.68 4.78
N PHE A 71 -23.98 -1.59 5.65
CA PHE A 71 -23.87 -3.00 5.29
C PHE A 71 -24.15 -3.91 6.47
N GLU A 72 -24.55 -5.15 6.17
CA GLU A 72 -24.72 -6.21 7.14
C GLU A 72 -23.73 -7.33 6.84
N ILE A 73 -23.17 -7.92 7.89
CA ILE A 73 -22.41 -9.15 7.77
C ILE A 73 -23.22 -10.27 8.39
N GLN A 74 -23.46 -11.31 7.61
CA GLN A 74 -24.16 -12.52 8.03
C GLN A 74 -23.15 -13.65 8.27
N VAL A 75 -23.16 -14.18 9.49
CA VAL A 75 -22.37 -15.34 9.94
C VAL A 75 -23.35 -16.46 10.27
N ASP A 76 -23.37 -17.50 9.45
CA ASP A 76 -24.16 -18.69 9.71
C ASP A 76 -23.43 -19.64 10.67
N THR A 77 -24.15 -20.38 11.52
CA THR A 77 -23.59 -21.48 12.32
C THR A 77 -23.38 -22.74 11.51
N ASP A 78 -24.14 -22.89 10.42
CA ASP A 78 -24.24 -24.14 9.68
C ASP A 78 -23.28 -24.15 8.47
N THR A 79 -22.73 -22.99 8.11
CA THR A 79 -21.78 -22.83 7.02
C THR A 79 -20.56 -22.04 7.47
N THR A 80 -19.42 -22.25 6.81
CA THR A 80 -18.21 -21.45 7.01
C THR A 80 -18.20 -20.19 6.13
N GLU A 81 -19.30 -19.91 5.45
CA GLU A 81 -19.40 -18.82 4.49
C GLU A 81 -19.86 -17.54 5.21
N ILE A 82 -19.20 -16.44 4.90
CA ILE A 82 -19.57 -15.12 5.40
C ILE A 82 -20.15 -14.34 4.24
N ILE A 83 -21.39 -13.88 4.41
CA ILE A 83 -22.09 -13.11 3.39
C ILE A 83 -22.14 -11.65 3.84
N LEU A 84 -21.68 -10.76 2.96
CA LEU A 84 -21.80 -9.32 3.13
C LEU A 84 -22.96 -8.80 2.29
N HIS A 85 -23.83 -8.00 2.90
CA HIS A 85 -24.97 -7.36 2.25
C HIS A 85 -24.77 -5.84 2.26
N GLU A 86 -24.52 -5.24 1.11
CA GLU A 86 -24.45 -3.78 0.97
C GLU A 86 -25.87 -3.21 0.81
N LEU A 87 -26.27 -2.34 1.72
CA LEU A 87 -27.61 -1.76 1.77
C LEU A 87 -27.66 -0.50 0.91
N LYS A 88 -28.35 -0.58 -0.22
CA LYS A 88 -28.59 0.52 -1.17
C LYS A 88 -30.04 0.98 -1.07
N GLU A 89 -30.36 2.10 -1.71
CA GLU A 89 -31.72 2.64 -1.69
C GLU A 89 -32.71 1.64 -2.32
N GLY A 90 -33.56 1.04 -1.50
CA GLY A 90 -34.59 0.08 -1.91
C GLY A 90 -34.09 -1.30 -2.33
N ASN A 91 -32.80 -1.62 -2.18
CA ASN A 91 -32.25 -2.94 -2.51
C ASN A 91 -31.01 -3.28 -1.67
N SER A 92 -30.67 -4.56 -1.58
CA SER A 92 -29.43 -5.06 -0.98
C SER A 92 -28.62 -5.86 -2.00
N GLU A 93 -27.32 -5.61 -2.08
CA GLU A 93 -26.40 -6.43 -2.89
C GLU A 93 -25.61 -7.37 -1.99
N SER A 94 -25.79 -8.67 -2.19
CA SER A 94 -25.18 -9.71 -1.37
C SER A 94 -24.00 -10.37 -2.08
N ARG A 95 -22.89 -10.58 -1.37
CA ARG A 95 -21.75 -11.35 -1.88
C ARG A 95 -21.03 -12.13 -0.79
N SER A 96 -20.46 -13.26 -1.18
CA SER A 96 -19.53 -14.02 -0.35
C SER A 96 -18.21 -13.26 -0.21
N VAL A 97 -17.66 -13.23 1.00
CA VAL A 97 -16.38 -12.56 1.27
C VAL A 97 -15.38 -13.53 1.89
N GLN A 98 -14.10 -13.28 1.60
CA GLN A 98 -12.99 -14.11 2.07
C GLN A 98 -12.41 -13.54 3.36
N LEU A 99 -11.97 -14.45 4.24
CA LEU A 99 -11.27 -14.09 5.47
C LEU A 99 -9.86 -13.56 5.16
N ASN A 100 -9.33 -12.75 6.07
CA ASN A 100 -7.97 -12.22 6.03
C ASN A 100 -7.60 -11.52 4.71
N THR A 101 -8.59 -10.99 3.99
CA THR A 101 -8.40 -10.22 2.75
C THR A 101 -9.08 -8.86 2.89
N PRO A 102 -8.49 -7.76 2.36
CA PRO A 102 -9.16 -6.45 2.36
C PRO A 102 -10.48 -6.49 1.57
N ILE A 103 -11.55 -6.03 2.19
CA ILE A 103 -12.89 -5.95 1.62
C ILE A 103 -13.27 -4.47 1.55
N GLN A 104 -13.58 -3.99 0.34
CA GLN A 104 -14.07 -2.64 0.11
C GLN A 104 -15.60 -2.61 0.15
N VAL A 105 -16.19 -1.70 0.92
CA VAL A 105 -17.64 -1.43 0.98
C VAL A 105 -17.85 0.07 0.83
N GLY A 106 -18.30 0.50 -0.35
CA GLY A 106 -18.20 1.92 -0.73
C GLY A 106 -16.73 2.39 -0.69
N GLU A 107 -16.45 3.44 0.08
CA GLU A 107 -15.08 3.93 0.33
C GLU A 107 -14.46 3.37 1.63
N LEU A 108 -15.20 2.54 2.39
CA LEU A 108 -14.70 1.89 3.60
C LEU A 108 -13.89 0.64 3.23
N LEU A 109 -12.71 0.47 3.84
CA LEU A 109 -11.92 -0.76 3.77
C LEU A 109 -11.96 -1.47 5.12
N ILE A 110 -12.40 -2.72 5.10
CA ILE A 110 -12.48 -3.59 6.25
C ILE A 110 -11.73 -4.89 6.00
N LEU A 111 -11.54 -5.66 7.06
CA LEU A 111 -11.03 -7.01 7.01
C LEU A 111 -11.77 -7.88 8.01
N ILE A 112 -12.14 -9.08 7.60
CA ILE A 112 -12.77 -10.06 8.49
C ILE A 112 -11.74 -11.13 8.81
N ARG A 113 -11.49 -11.37 10.10
CA ARG A 113 -10.54 -12.39 10.56
C ARG A 113 -11.16 -13.29 11.63
N PRO A 114 -10.71 -14.54 11.79
CA PRO A 114 -11.00 -15.32 12.98
C PRO A 114 -10.50 -14.60 14.24
N GLU A 115 -11.26 -14.67 15.32
CA GLU A 115 -10.85 -14.12 16.62
C GLU A 115 -9.53 -14.74 17.10
N SER A 116 -9.34 -16.03 16.86
CA SER A 116 -8.16 -16.81 17.27
C SER A 116 -6.87 -16.45 16.54
N GLU A 117 -6.95 -15.71 15.42
CA GLU A 117 -5.80 -15.33 14.60
C GLU A 117 -5.46 -13.86 14.79
N PRO A 118 -4.31 -13.51 15.39
CA PRO A 118 -3.87 -12.13 15.51
C PRO A 118 -3.69 -11.48 14.14
N TRP A 119 -4.15 -10.24 13.99
CA TRP A 119 -3.87 -9.46 12.78
C TRP A 119 -2.37 -9.18 12.65
N VAL A 120 -1.77 -9.61 11.54
CA VAL A 120 -0.44 -9.19 11.12
C VAL A 120 -0.64 -8.28 9.92
N PRO A 121 -0.19 -7.00 9.95
CA PRO A 121 -0.22 -6.16 8.77
C PRO A 121 0.46 -6.92 7.64
N GLU A 122 -0.17 -7.00 6.46
CA GLU A 122 0.53 -7.43 5.26
C GLU A 122 1.78 -6.56 5.16
N GLN A 123 2.93 -7.15 5.48
CA GLN A 123 4.20 -6.56 5.07
C GLN A 123 4.05 -6.44 3.57
N PRO A 124 4.30 -5.25 2.98
CA PRO A 124 4.26 -5.13 1.54
C PRO A 124 5.08 -6.30 1.03
N GLU A 125 4.45 -7.20 0.27
CA GLU A 125 5.20 -8.20 -0.46
C GLU A 125 6.26 -7.35 -1.16
N LYS A 126 7.50 -7.48 -0.70
CA LYS A 126 8.62 -7.13 -1.52
C LYS A 126 8.33 -8.03 -2.70
N LEU A 127 7.76 -7.44 -3.76
CA LEU A 127 7.86 -7.94 -5.10
C LEU A 127 9.37 -8.00 -5.30
N GLU A 128 9.97 -9.07 -4.78
CA GLU A 128 11.01 -9.81 -5.41
C GLU A 128 10.42 -9.96 -6.80
N THR A 129 10.72 -8.97 -7.63
CA THR A 129 10.82 -9.10 -9.05
C THR A 129 11.68 -10.35 -9.18
N SER A 130 11.02 -11.49 -9.19
CA SER A 130 11.44 -12.67 -9.90
C SER A 130 11.34 -12.22 -11.35
N ALA A 131 12.26 -11.32 -11.72
CA ALA A 131 12.75 -11.20 -13.06
C ALA A 131 13.25 -12.61 -13.34
N LYS A 132 12.35 -13.43 -13.91
CA LYS A 132 12.75 -14.45 -14.84
C LYS A 132 13.87 -13.80 -15.63
N LYS A 133 15.08 -14.32 -15.42
CA LYS A 133 16.29 -13.99 -16.14
C LYS A 133 16.02 -14.36 -17.60
N ASN A 134 15.26 -13.53 -18.28
CA ASN A 134 15.18 -13.51 -19.72
C ASN A 134 16.49 -12.87 -20.13
N GLU A 135 17.50 -13.70 -20.37
CA GLU A 135 18.75 -13.23 -20.97
C GLU A 135 18.40 -12.46 -22.25
N PRO A 136 18.70 -11.16 -22.34
CA PRO A 136 18.70 -10.52 -23.62
C PRO A 136 19.98 -10.99 -24.31
N ARG A 137 19.81 -11.88 -25.29
CA ARG A 137 20.86 -12.32 -26.22
C ARG A 137 21.29 -11.12 -27.07
N PHE A 138 22.05 -10.19 -26.48
CA PHE A 138 22.65 -9.07 -27.19
C PHE A 138 23.88 -9.59 -27.93
N LYS A 139 23.82 -9.44 -29.25
CA LYS A 139 24.86 -9.85 -30.20
C LYS A 139 26.12 -9.04 -29.93
N ASN A 140 27.17 -9.72 -29.48
CA ASN A 140 28.55 -9.23 -29.47
C ASN A 140 28.90 -8.73 -30.88
N GLY A 141 29.11 -7.42 -31.07
CA GLY A 141 29.54 -6.92 -32.37
C GLY A 141 29.76 -5.41 -32.54
N ILE A 142 29.19 -4.54 -31.69
CA ILE A 142 29.25 -3.08 -31.95
C ILE A 142 29.53 -2.26 -30.67
N VAL A 143 30.32 -2.79 -29.73
CA VAL A 143 30.86 -1.98 -28.60
C VAL A 143 32.40 -2.02 -28.54
N ALA A 144 33.05 -2.86 -29.36
CA ALA A 144 34.51 -2.89 -29.47
C ALA A 144 35.10 -1.78 -30.38
N ALA A 145 34.26 -1.01 -31.09
CA ALA A 145 34.72 -0.02 -32.07
C ALA A 145 34.93 1.41 -31.52
N LEU A 146 34.50 1.72 -30.28
CA LEU A 146 34.67 3.05 -29.67
C LEU A 146 35.86 3.13 -28.68
N ALA A 147 36.44 2.01 -28.26
CA ALA A 147 37.63 1.99 -27.40
C ALA A 147 38.96 2.19 -28.17
N GLY A 148 38.96 2.01 -29.49
CA GLY A 148 40.15 2.17 -30.34
C GLY A 148 40.52 3.63 -30.67
N PHE A 149 39.57 4.57 -30.59
CA PHE A 149 39.84 5.97 -30.97
C PHE A 149 40.35 6.83 -29.80
N PHE A 150 40.18 6.38 -28.55
CA PHE A 150 40.65 7.12 -27.36
C PHE A 150 42.14 6.87 -27.04
N ILE A 151 42.70 5.73 -27.45
CA ILE A 151 44.11 5.39 -27.16
C ILE A 151 45.09 6.05 -28.15
N LEU A 152 44.68 6.36 -29.38
CA LEU A 152 45.56 7.05 -30.34
C LEU A 152 45.60 8.58 -30.18
N GLY A 153 44.59 9.19 -29.54
CA GLY A 153 44.52 10.65 -29.31
C GLY A 153 45.28 11.16 -28.08
N ILE A 154 45.55 10.29 -27.09
CA ILE A 154 46.25 10.69 -25.85
C ILE A 154 47.78 10.67 -26.02
N GLY A 155 48.31 9.86 -26.96
CA GLY A 155 49.75 9.77 -27.21
C GLY A 155 50.38 11.00 -27.88
N THR A 156 49.60 11.81 -28.62
CA THR A 156 50.11 13.00 -29.30
C THR A 156 50.01 14.28 -28.45
N VAL A 157 49.06 14.36 -27.53
CA VAL A 157 48.91 15.54 -26.63
C VAL A 157 49.89 15.48 -25.46
N GLY A 158 50.21 14.29 -24.94
CA GLY A 158 51.14 14.12 -23.82
C GLY A 158 52.60 14.49 -24.15
N THR A 159 53.05 14.25 -25.39
CA THR A 159 54.42 14.60 -25.83
C THR A 159 54.59 16.10 -26.08
N LEU A 160 53.52 16.81 -26.47
CA LEU A 160 53.55 18.28 -26.66
C LEU A 160 53.50 19.06 -25.33
N TRP A 161 52.86 18.52 -24.28
CA TRP A 161 52.79 19.18 -22.97
C TRP A 161 54.09 19.05 -22.14
N ILE A 162 54.86 17.99 -22.34
CA ILE A 162 56.15 17.80 -21.62
C ILE A 162 57.22 18.80 -22.08
N LEU A 163 57.19 19.18 -23.37
CA LEU A 163 58.11 20.15 -23.96
C LEU A 163 57.77 21.61 -23.59
N ASN A 164 56.52 21.90 -23.24
CA ASN A 164 56.04 23.25 -22.95
C ASN A 164 55.78 23.51 -21.45
N SER A 165 56.44 22.74 -20.58
CA SER A 165 56.25 22.82 -19.13
C SER A 165 56.91 24.09 -18.53
N PRO A 166 56.18 24.89 -17.73
CA PRO A 166 56.63 26.19 -17.19
C PRO A 166 57.79 26.10 -16.18
N GLN A 167 58.24 24.89 -15.81
CA GLN A 167 59.41 24.72 -14.95
C GLN A 167 60.74 25.11 -15.62
N ARG A 168 60.82 25.17 -16.95
CA ARG A 168 62.00 25.75 -17.63
C ARG A 168 62.08 27.28 -17.48
N GLN A 169 60.95 27.98 -17.39
CA GLN A 169 60.93 29.43 -17.21
C GLN A 169 61.34 29.86 -15.80
N ALA A 170 61.08 29.03 -14.78
CA ALA A 170 61.57 29.29 -13.41
C ALA A 170 63.10 29.14 -13.30
N ALA A 171 63.72 28.25 -14.08
CA ALA A 171 65.17 28.10 -14.13
C ALA A 171 65.87 29.23 -14.93
N GLU A 172 65.18 29.86 -15.88
CA GLU A 172 65.71 31.03 -16.61
C GLU A 172 65.59 32.34 -15.83
N LEU A 173 64.60 32.47 -14.91
CA LEU A 173 64.53 33.64 -14.01
C LEU A 173 65.64 33.68 -12.96
N ASP A 174 66.05 32.53 -12.43
CA ASP A 174 67.13 32.43 -11.42
C ASP A 174 68.51 32.74 -12.02
N SER A 175 68.69 32.45 -13.33
CA SER A 175 69.86 32.82 -14.13
C SER A 175 69.95 34.34 -14.40
N LEU A 176 68.82 35.04 -14.56
CA LEU A 176 68.78 36.48 -14.81
C LEU A 176 68.80 37.34 -13.53
N LEU A 177 68.44 36.78 -12.37
CA LEU A 177 68.47 37.46 -11.07
C LEU A 177 69.74 37.18 -10.25
N GLY A 178 70.57 36.22 -10.67
CA GLY A 178 71.85 35.89 -10.04
C GLY A 178 73.03 36.79 -10.44
N GLN A 179 72.84 37.74 -11.34
CA GLN A 179 73.91 38.61 -11.87
C GLN A 179 73.73 40.09 -11.45
N GLU A 180 73.52 40.34 -10.16
CA GLU A 180 73.76 41.67 -9.56
C GLU A 180 74.17 41.52 -8.09
N LYS A 181 75.44 41.16 -7.88
CA LYS A 181 76.19 41.35 -6.62
C LYS A 181 77.69 41.16 -6.89
N GLU A 182 78.30 42.18 -7.51
CA GLU A 182 79.57 42.83 -7.14
C GLU A 182 80.01 43.81 -8.23
#